data_AF-A0A0M4T2W2-F1
#
_entry.id   AF-A0A0M4T2W2-F1
#
_cell.length_a   1.000
_cell.length_b   1.000
_cell.length_c   1.000
_cell.angle_alpha   90.00
_cell.angle_beta   90.00
_cell.angle_gamma   90.00
#
_symmetry.space_group_name_H-M   'P 1'
#
loop_
_entity.id
_entity.type
_entity.pdbx_description
1 polymer ?
#
loop_
_entity_poly.entity_id
_entity_poly.type
_entity_poly.pdbx_seq_one_letter_code
_entity_poly.pdbx_strand_id
1 'polypeptide(L)'
;MINKKIDWAVICTALWIIFWVSFFMKGFDSNEGFGGLGAFLSGIFAPLALFWFYKSYRVQTNELGLQRQELELQREELTLQRKALEQSVMAQKGSEAALKAQLAITEQQFSAYLKEYEGRKPFFILLDDGYNKLKIEKPIGNGNTLDITTVSQINTSEWSNISAKCYLTIKNIGGVFELIDIEVTVTPTTINKKIKAHWTLNRNIKQGFIAYSIVLTLRNNFQTLSPKDFITFSENTFSDIILNFQYQYADTSSSDLYQLKVDNEVFALEKLM
;
A
#
# COMPACT_ATOMS: atom_id res chain seq x y z
N MET A 1 -51.56 2.39 -29.84
CA MET A 1 -52.85 2.46 -30.56
C MET A 1 -53.50 1.08 -30.52
N ILE A 2 -54.49 0.89 -29.65
CA ILE A 2 -55.20 -0.39 -29.51
C ILE A 2 -56.31 -0.40 -30.56
N ASN A 3 -56.02 -0.93 -31.74
CA ASN A 3 -57.07 -1.24 -32.73
C ASN A 3 -57.88 -2.41 -32.18
N LYS A 4 -58.97 -2.09 -31.46
CA LYS A 4 -60.04 -3.06 -31.17
C LYS A 4 -60.69 -3.42 -32.51
N LYS A 5 -60.13 -4.40 -33.22
CA LYS A 5 -60.87 -5.12 -34.25
C LYS A 5 -62.07 -5.74 -33.55
N ILE A 6 -63.25 -5.14 -33.73
CA ILE A 6 -64.49 -5.74 -33.27
C ILE A 6 -64.53 -7.11 -33.95
N ASP A 7 -64.50 -8.14 -33.12
CA ASP A 7 -64.43 -9.50 -33.57
C ASP A 7 -65.69 -9.79 -34.39
N TRP A 8 -65.53 -10.11 -35.66
CA TRP A 8 -66.64 -10.32 -36.60
C TRP A 8 -67.65 -11.34 -36.05
N ALA A 9 -67.18 -12.28 -35.22
CA ALA A 9 -68.03 -13.18 -34.44
C ALA A 9 -69.06 -12.43 -33.58
N VAL A 10 -68.67 -11.38 -32.85
CA VAL A 10 -69.55 -10.60 -31.98
C VAL A 10 -70.66 -9.92 -32.80
N ILE A 11 -70.33 -9.37 -33.97
CA ILE A 11 -71.30 -8.74 -34.88
C ILE A 11 -72.29 -9.79 -35.41
N CYS A 12 -71.81 -10.96 -35.86
CA CYS A 12 -72.67 -12.05 -36.30
C CYS A 12 -73.61 -12.53 -35.18
N THR A 13 -73.13 -12.64 -33.94
CA THR A 13 -73.98 -13.05 -32.81
C THR A 13 -75.02 -12.00 -32.43
N ALA A 14 -74.67 -10.70 -32.53
CA ALA A 14 -75.62 -9.63 -32.31
C ALA A 14 -76.73 -9.63 -33.37
N LEU A 15 -76.38 -9.78 -34.66
CA LEU A 15 -77.34 -9.90 -35.75
C LEU A 15 -78.23 -11.15 -35.62
N TRP A 16 -77.65 -12.28 -35.21
CA TRP A 16 -78.38 -13.53 -34.95
C TRP A 16 -79.44 -13.34 -33.85
N ILE A 17 -79.05 -12.72 -32.73
CA ILE A 17 -79.98 -12.43 -31.63
C ILE A 17 -81.09 -11.48 -32.10
N ILE A 18 -80.76 -10.40 -32.81
CA ILE A 18 -81.76 -9.44 -33.33
C ILE A 18 -82.74 -10.12 -34.27
N PHE A 19 -82.25 -11.00 -35.17
CA PHE A 19 -83.08 -11.74 -36.11
C PHE A 19 -84.09 -12.64 -35.39
N TRP A 20 -83.64 -13.42 -34.41
CA TRP A 20 -84.52 -14.33 -33.65
C TRP A 20 -85.46 -13.60 -32.69
N VAL A 21 -85.04 -12.49 -32.08
CA VAL A 21 -85.91 -11.63 -31.26
C VAL A 21 -87.02 -11.00 -32.11
N SER A 22 -86.70 -10.54 -33.32
CA SER A 22 -87.69 -10.00 -34.25
C SER A 22 -88.68 -11.08 -34.75
N PHE A 23 -88.19 -12.29 -34.99
CA PHE A 23 -89.03 -13.45 -35.33
C PHE A 23 -89.95 -13.85 -34.17
N PHE A 24 -89.43 -13.86 -32.94
CA PHE A 24 -90.21 -14.14 -31.74
C PHE A 24 -91.35 -13.13 -31.53
N MET A 25 -91.10 -11.83 -31.72
CA MET A 25 -92.13 -10.79 -31.60
C MET A 25 -93.28 -10.93 -32.62
N LYS A 26 -93.06 -11.60 -33.76
CA LYS A 26 -94.07 -11.78 -34.80
C LYS A 26 -94.85 -13.10 -34.71
N GLY A 27 -94.29 -14.12 -34.05
CA GLY A 27 -94.82 -15.49 -34.11
C GLY A 27 -95.23 -16.10 -32.76
N PHE A 28 -95.07 -15.39 -31.64
CA PHE A 28 -95.36 -15.96 -30.32
C PHE A 28 -96.79 -15.65 -29.87
N ASP A 29 -97.66 -16.65 -29.96
CA ASP A 29 -99.03 -16.59 -29.46
C ASP A 29 -99.03 -16.81 -27.94
N SER A 30 -99.70 -15.95 -27.17
CA SER A 30 -99.55 -15.80 -25.72
C SER A 30 -100.10 -16.97 -24.87
N ASN A 31 -100.48 -18.09 -25.50
CA ASN A 31 -101.08 -19.27 -24.86
C ASN A 31 -100.10 -20.41 -24.56
N GLU A 32 -98.84 -20.34 -24.99
CA GLU A 32 -97.81 -21.32 -24.63
C GLU A 32 -97.07 -20.89 -23.36
N GLY A 33 -97.14 -21.73 -22.31
CA GLY A 33 -96.55 -21.44 -21.01
C GLY A 33 -95.02 -21.33 -20.99
N PHE A 34 -94.46 -21.05 -19.80
CA PHE A 34 -93.03 -20.82 -19.53
C PHE A 34 -92.07 -21.89 -20.12
N GLY A 35 -92.54 -23.13 -20.30
CA GLY A 35 -91.76 -24.23 -20.87
C GLY A 35 -91.45 -24.06 -22.37
N GLY A 36 -92.37 -23.51 -23.16
CA GLY A 36 -92.16 -23.28 -24.60
C GLY A 36 -91.12 -22.19 -24.87
N LEU A 37 -91.11 -21.16 -24.01
CA LEU A 37 -90.11 -20.10 -24.02
C LEU A 37 -88.70 -20.64 -23.70
N GLY A 38 -88.59 -21.56 -22.74
CA GLY A 38 -87.33 -22.25 -22.43
C GLY A 38 -86.81 -23.13 -23.57
N ALA A 39 -87.70 -23.90 -24.22
CA ALA A 39 -87.34 -24.73 -25.37
C ALA A 39 -86.85 -23.88 -26.55
N PHE A 40 -87.53 -22.78 -26.87
CA PHE A 40 -87.11 -21.84 -27.91
C PHE A 40 -85.76 -21.17 -27.61
N LEU A 41 -85.56 -20.68 -26.38
CA LEU A 41 -84.27 -20.12 -25.97
C LEU A 41 -83.15 -21.15 -26.09
N SER A 42 -83.37 -22.38 -25.61
CA SER A 42 -82.36 -23.43 -25.68
C SER A 42 -82.00 -23.80 -27.13
N GLY A 43 -82.98 -23.78 -28.04
CA GLY A 43 -82.77 -24.03 -29.47
C GLY A 43 -81.92 -22.97 -30.17
N ILE A 44 -82.07 -21.70 -29.79
CA ILE A 44 -81.26 -20.59 -30.35
C ILE A 44 -79.87 -20.52 -29.72
N PHE A 45 -79.78 -20.76 -28.40
CA PHE A 45 -78.53 -20.66 -27.66
C PHE A 45 -77.61 -21.88 -27.85
N ALA A 46 -78.14 -23.07 -28.16
CA ALA A 46 -77.30 -24.28 -28.31
C ALA A 46 -76.28 -24.18 -29.47
N PRO A 47 -76.65 -23.79 -30.71
CA PRO A 47 -75.68 -23.58 -31.78
C PRO A 47 -74.69 -22.44 -31.49
N LEU A 48 -75.17 -21.40 -30.79
CA LEU A 48 -74.36 -20.25 -30.40
C LEU A 48 -73.27 -20.64 -29.39
N ALA A 49 -73.62 -21.42 -28.37
CA ALA A 49 -72.69 -21.96 -27.39
C ALA A 49 -71.64 -22.86 -28.05
N LEU A 50 -72.07 -23.73 -28.98
CA LEU A 50 -71.15 -24.58 -29.75
C LEU A 50 -70.15 -23.76 -30.58
N PHE A 51 -70.61 -22.69 -31.24
CA PHE A 51 -69.75 -21.82 -32.03
C PHE A 51 -68.68 -21.13 -31.19
N TRP A 52 -69.07 -20.57 -30.03
CA TRP A 52 -68.12 -19.94 -29.10
C TRP A 52 -67.16 -20.96 -28.48
N PHE A 53 -67.64 -22.16 -28.17
CA PHE A 53 -66.82 -23.25 -27.66
C PHE A 53 -65.76 -23.70 -28.67
N TYR A 54 -66.13 -23.87 -29.95
CA TYR A 54 -65.15 -24.23 -30.99
C TYR A 54 -64.09 -23.14 -31.17
N LYS A 55 -64.51 -21.87 -31.14
CA LYS A 55 -63.59 -20.74 -31.27
C LYS A 55 -62.63 -20.65 -30.08
N SER A 56 -63.12 -20.78 -28.85
CA SER A 56 -62.26 -20.76 -27.65
C SER A 56 -61.29 -21.93 -27.64
N TYR A 57 -61.72 -23.13 -28.06
CA TYR A 57 -60.86 -24.30 -28.20
C TYR A 57 -59.73 -24.08 -29.21
N ARG A 58 -60.03 -23.45 -30.36
CA ARG A 58 -59.01 -23.14 -31.37
C ARG A 58 -58.00 -22.10 -30.86
N VAL A 59 -58.46 -21.06 -30.16
CA VAL A 59 -57.59 -20.06 -29.55
C VAL A 59 -56.69 -20.70 -28.49
N GLN A 60 -57.25 -21.51 -27.60
CA GLN A 60 -56.52 -22.21 -26.55
C GLN A 60 -55.47 -23.17 -27.13
N THR A 61 -55.77 -23.86 -28.23
CA THR A 61 -54.81 -24.75 -28.91
C THR A 61 -53.64 -23.97 -29.51
N ASN A 62 -53.92 -22.82 -30.13
CA ASN A 62 -52.87 -21.95 -30.69
C ASN A 62 -51.99 -21.36 -29.57
N GLU A 63 -52.58 -20.94 -28.45
CA GLU A 63 -51.84 -20.43 -27.29
C GLU A 63 -50.92 -21.50 -26.70
N LEU A 64 -51.38 -22.76 -26.58
CA LEU A 64 -50.53 -23.87 -26.14
C LEU A 64 -49.38 -24.15 -27.11
N GLY A 65 -49.60 -24.01 -28.42
CA GLY A 65 -48.55 -24.12 -29.43
C GLY A 65 -47.49 -23.03 -29.27
N LEU A 66 -47.92 -21.78 -29.09
CA LEU A 66 -47.03 -20.63 -28.86
C LEU A 66 -46.26 -20.77 -27.55
N GLN A 67 -46.91 -21.17 -26.46
CA GLN A 67 -46.24 -21.42 -25.17
C GLN A 67 -45.16 -22.51 -25.27
N ARG A 68 -45.39 -23.57 -26.06
CA ARG A 68 -44.37 -24.61 -26.29
C ARG A 68 -43.17 -24.05 -27.04
N GLN A 69 -43.39 -23.22 -28.06
CA GLN A 69 -42.30 -22.58 -28.80
C GLN A 69 -41.50 -21.62 -27.91
N GLU A 70 -42.17 -20.83 -27.07
CA GLU A 70 -41.49 -19.96 -26.10
C GLU A 70 -40.65 -20.75 -25.10
N LEU A 71 -41.16 -21.89 -24.60
CA LEU A 71 -40.40 -22.77 -23.70
C LEU A 71 -39.20 -23.44 -24.39
N GLU A 72 -39.32 -23.80 -25.67
CA GLU A 72 -38.20 -24.33 -26.44
C GLU A 72 -37.10 -23.28 -26.63
N LEU A 73 -37.47 -22.05 -27.00
CA LEU A 73 -36.54 -20.93 -27.11
C LEU A 73 -35.86 -20.61 -25.76
N GLN A 74 -36.63 -20.57 -24.66
CA GLN A 74 -36.05 -20.37 -23.32
C GLN A 74 -35.07 -21.47 -22.93
N ARG A 75 -35.34 -22.72 -23.31
CA ARG A 75 -34.38 -23.83 -23.07
C ARG A 75 -33.11 -23.63 -23.87
N GLU A 76 -33.21 -23.23 -25.13
CA GLU A 76 -32.03 -22.94 -25.95
C GLU A 76 -31.21 -21.80 -25.35
N GLU A 77 -31.84 -20.68 -24.98
CA GLU A 77 -31.18 -19.56 -24.31
C GLU A 77 -30.48 -19.97 -23.01
N LEU A 78 -31.13 -20.78 -22.17
CA LEU A 78 -30.52 -21.30 -20.94
C LEU A 78 -29.30 -22.19 -21.24
N THR A 79 -29.34 -23.00 -22.30
CA THR A 79 -28.17 -23.81 -22.68
C THR A 79 -27.02 -22.94 -23.19
N LEU A 80 -27.31 -21.87 -23.93
CA LEU A 80 -26.30 -20.91 -24.38
C LEU A 80 -25.71 -20.12 -23.20
N GLN A 81 -26.55 -19.68 -22.25
CA GLN A 81 -26.08 -19.01 -21.04
C GLN A 81 -25.18 -19.92 -20.19
N ARG A 82 -25.52 -21.20 -20.04
CA ARG A 82 -24.66 -22.17 -19.35
C ARG A 82 -23.29 -22.30 -20.02
N LYS A 83 -23.24 -22.42 -21.35
CA LYS A 83 -21.98 -22.49 -22.10
C LYS A 83 -21.15 -21.21 -21.94
N ALA A 84 -21.78 -20.04 -22.01
CA ALA A 84 -21.10 -18.76 -21.80
C ALA A 84 -20.55 -18.63 -20.36
N LEU A 85 -21.32 -19.09 -19.36
CA LEU A 85 -20.89 -19.11 -17.97
C LEU A 85 -19.70 -20.06 -17.76
N GLU A 86 -19.75 -21.26 -18.34
CA GLU A 86 -18.64 -22.22 -18.28
C GLU A 86 -17.35 -21.63 -18.89
N GLN A 87 -17.44 -20.97 -20.04
CA GLN A 87 -16.31 -20.27 -20.65
C GLN A 87 -15.78 -19.13 -19.77
N SER A 88 -16.67 -18.35 -19.15
CA SER A 88 -16.30 -17.30 -18.21
C SER A 88 -15.58 -17.86 -16.98
N VAL A 89 -16.06 -18.97 -16.42
CA VAL A 89 -15.40 -19.66 -15.29
C VAL A 89 -14.03 -20.19 -15.70
N MET A 90 -13.87 -20.74 -16.91
CA MET A 90 -12.56 -21.16 -17.41
C MET A 90 -11.60 -19.97 -17.57
N ALA A 91 -12.08 -18.86 -18.13
CA ALA A 91 -11.29 -17.64 -18.28
C ALA A 91 -10.89 -17.06 -16.91
N GLN A 92 -11.80 -17.05 -15.94
CA GLN A 92 -11.53 -16.62 -14.57
C GLN A 92 -10.49 -17.51 -13.90
N LYS A 93 -10.60 -18.85 -14.01
CA LYS A 93 -9.58 -19.78 -13.50
C LYS A 93 -8.21 -19.55 -14.14
N GLY A 94 -8.18 -19.29 -15.46
CA GLY A 94 -6.96 -18.94 -16.17
C GLY A 94 -6.34 -17.63 -15.65
N SER A 95 -7.17 -16.61 -15.44
CA SER A 95 -6.74 -15.33 -14.87
C SER A 95 -6.21 -15.47 -13.44
N GLU A 96 -6.89 -16.24 -12.58
CA GLU A 96 -6.43 -16.54 -11.21
C GLU A 96 -5.09 -17.28 -11.21
N ALA A 97 -4.89 -18.23 -12.12
CA ALA A 97 -3.62 -18.94 -12.26
C ALA A 97 -2.49 -18.01 -12.71
N ALA A 98 -2.75 -17.14 -13.69
CA ALA A 98 -1.79 -16.15 -14.16
C ALA A 98 -1.44 -15.13 -13.05
N LEU A 99 -2.42 -14.68 -12.30
CA LEU A 99 -2.23 -13.75 -11.18
C LEU A 99 -1.42 -14.38 -10.05
N LYS A 100 -1.67 -15.65 -9.71
CA LYS A 100 -0.84 -16.41 -8.76
C LYS A 100 0.62 -16.52 -9.22
N ALA A 101 0.84 -16.78 -10.52
CA ALA A 101 2.18 -16.85 -11.07
C ALA A 101 2.89 -15.47 -11.02
N GLN A 102 2.17 -14.39 -11.32
CA GLN A 102 2.70 -13.02 -11.19
C GLN A 102 3.07 -12.71 -9.74
N LEU A 103 2.20 -13.02 -8.77
CA LEU A 103 2.48 -12.81 -7.35
C LEU A 103 3.74 -13.55 -6.91
N ALA A 104 3.92 -14.81 -7.31
CA ALA A 104 5.11 -15.58 -6.98
C ALA A 104 6.40 -14.95 -7.55
N ILE A 105 6.35 -14.44 -8.79
CA ILE A 105 7.48 -13.72 -9.40
C ILE A 105 7.77 -12.42 -8.63
N THR A 106 6.74 -11.66 -8.28
CA THR A 106 6.89 -10.41 -7.52
C THR A 106 7.47 -10.67 -6.13
N GLU A 107 7.02 -11.70 -5.43
CA GLU A 107 7.60 -12.11 -4.14
C GLU A 107 9.08 -12.48 -4.28
N GLN A 108 9.45 -13.23 -5.31
CA GLN A 108 10.84 -13.55 -5.59
C GLN A 108 11.68 -12.31 -5.86
N GLN A 109 11.20 -11.40 -6.72
CA GLN A 109 11.87 -10.13 -7.02
C GLN A 109 12.04 -9.27 -5.78
N PHE A 110 11.01 -9.16 -4.94
CA PHE A 110 11.06 -8.40 -3.70
C PHE A 110 12.06 -9.02 -2.71
N SER A 111 12.11 -10.35 -2.59
CA SER A 111 13.07 -11.04 -1.73
C SER A 111 14.52 -10.85 -2.20
N ALA A 112 14.76 -10.87 -3.52
CA ALA A 112 16.07 -10.60 -4.10
C ALA A 112 16.48 -9.14 -3.86
N TYR A 113 15.54 -8.21 -4.06
CA TYR A 113 15.74 -6.80 -3.76
C TYR A 113 16.10 -6.56 -2.28
N LEU A 114 15.40 -7.21 -1.33
CA LEU A 114 15.73 -7.09 0.09
C LEU A 114 17.14 -7.62 0.41
N LYS A 115 17.55 -8.74 -0.19
CA LYS A 115 18.92 -9.26 -0.01
C LYS A 115 19.98 -8.33 -0.58
N GLU A 116 19.75 -7.78 -1.77
CA GLU A 116 20.64 -6.76 -2.34
C GLU A 116 20.68 -5.51 -1.46
N TYR A 117 19.53 -5.07 -0.97
CA TYR A 117 19.43 -3.91 -0.08
C TYR A 117 20.20 -4.13 1.22
N GLU A 118 20.08 -5.32 1.84
CA GLU A 118 20.87 -5.68 3.02
C GLU A 118 22.37 -5.68 2.75
N GLY A 119 22.82 -6.16 1.59
CA GLY A 119 24.23 -6.10 1.19
C GLY A 119 24.74 -4.68 0.91
N ARG A 120 23.84 -3.74 0.59
CA ARG A 120 24.15 -2.32 0.38
C ARG A 120 24.15 -1.51 1.68
N LYS A 121 23.69 -2.07 2.80
CA LYS A 121 23.67 -1.35 4.08
C LYS A 121 25.09 -1.00 4.52
N PRO A 122 25.25 0.18 5.12
CA PRO A 122 26.54 0.58 5.60
C PRO A 122 26.96 -0.19 6.83
N PHE A 123 28.22 -0.63 6.85
CA PHE A 123 28.79 -1.33 8.00
C PHE A 123 30.15 -0.72 8.32
N PHE A 124 30.24 -0.07 9.48
CA PHE A 124 31.46 0.60 9.92
C PHE A 124 32.18 -0.22 10.97
N ILE A 125 33.50 -0.22 10.86
CA ILE A 125 34.40 -0.66 11.93
C ILE A 125 35.28 0.52 12.33
N LEU A 126 35.55 0.61 13.63
CA LEU A 126 36.61 1.48 14.12
C LEU A 126 37.96 0.84 13.78
N LEU A 127 38.89 1.61 13.23
CA LEU A 127 40.26 1.12 12.95
C LEU A 127 41.26 1.43 14.06
N ASP A 128 40.92 2.34 14.96
CA ASP A 128 41.80 2.82 16.01
C ASP A 128 40.88 3.18 17.18
N ASP A 129 40.94 2.44 18.29
CA ASP A 129 40.12 2.57 19.50
C ASP A 129 40.35 3.95 20.14
N GLY A 130 39.78 4.98 19.51
CA GLY A 130 40.13 6.42 19.56
C GLY A 130 40.21 7.07 20.95
N TYR A 131 39.90 6.32 22.01
CA TYR A 131 40.22 6.65 23.39
C TYR A 131 41.73 6.88 23.62
N ASN A 132 42.61 6.30 22.81
CA ASN A 132 44.05 6.31 23.09
C ASN A 132 44.86 7.47 22.50
N LYS A 133 44.25 8.44 21.80
CA LYS A 133 44.97 9.61 21.26
C LYS A 133 44.26 10.92 21.55
N LEU A 134 43.79 11.12 22.78
CA LEU A 134 43.46 12.47 23.24
C LEU A 134 44.77 13.29 23.20
N LYS A 135 44.90 14.21 22.25
CA LYS A 135 46.05 15.11 22.19
C LYS A 135 45.67 16.44 22.80
N ILE A 136 46.50 16.93 23.70
CA ILE A 136 46.37 18.26 24.26
C ILE A 136 47.35 19.16 23.52
N GLU A 137 46.80 20.07 22.71
CA GLU A 137 47.59 21.03 21.96
C GLU A 137 47.60 22.38 22.65
N LYS A 138 48.81 22.92 22.84
CA LYS A 138 49.02 24.30 23.26
C LYS A 138 49.39 25.12 22.02
N PRO A 139 48.78 26.30 21.79
CA PRO A 139 49.23 27.21 20.75
C PRO A 139 50.46 27.97 21.26
N ILE A 140 51.62 27.31 21.25
CA ILE A 140 52.90 28.01 21.21
C ILE A 140 53.42 27.86 19.79
N GLY A 141 53.90 28.94 19.18
CA GLY A 141 54.49 28.90 17.84
C GLY A 141 55.41 27.70 17.68
N ASN A 142 55.18 26.91 16.63
CA ASN A 142 55.81 25.62 16.27
C ASN A 142 55.15 24.30 16.71
N GLY A 143 53.82 24.23 16.84
CA GLY A 143 53.05 23.00 16.52
C GLY A 143 53.38 21.72 17.31
N ASN A 144 54.05 21.83 18.46
CA ASN A 144 54.38 20.67 19.29
C ASN A 144 53.08 20.11 19.93
N THR A 145 52.79 18.84 19.65
CA THR A 145 51.69 18.08 20.26
C THR A 145 52.20 17.39 21.52
N LEU A 146 51.51 17.56 22.65
CA LEU A 146 51.83 16.87 23.90
C LEU A 146 50.87 15.71 24.11
N ASP A 147 51.42 14.57 24.52
CA ASP A 147 50.64 13.38 24.85
C ASP A 147 50.07 13.49 26.27
N ILE A 148 48.92 12.87 26.56
CA ILE A 148 48.16 13.04 27.82
C ILE A 148 49.05 12.77 29.04
N THR A 149 49.93 11.79 28.93
CA THR A 149 50.85 11.36 29.99
C THR A 149 51.80 12.47 30.47
N THR A 150 52.07 13.47 29.62
CA THR A 150 52.93 14.62 29.94
C THR A 150 52.18 15.83 30.50
N VAL A 151 50.84 15.82 30.48
CA VAL A 151 49.99 16.99 30.82
C VAL A 151 50.01 17.29 32.32
N SER A 152 50.27 16.28 33.16
CA SER A 152 50.40 16.44 34.61
C SER A 152 51.56 17.35 35.05
N GLN A 153 52.49 17.66 34.14
CA GLN A 153 53.69 18.45 34.42
C GLN A 153 53.59 19.93 33.95
N ILE A 154 52.47 20.33 33.32
CA ILE A 154 52.33 21.66 32.73
C ILE A 154 51.82 22.67 33.77
N ASN A 155 52.53 23.78 33.92
CA ASN A 155 52.17 24.86 34.86
C ASN A 155 50.84 25.55 34.44
N THR A 156 49.93 25.75 35.39
CA THR A 156 48.53 26.18 35.15
C THR A 156 48.39 27.61 34.61
N SER A 157 49.42 28.44 34.77
CA SER A 157 49.43 29.84 34.31
C SER A 157 49.45 29.99 32.78
N GLU A 158 49.73 28.93 32.02
CA GLU A 158 49.88 28.97 30.55
C GLU A 158 48.67 28.39 29.78
N TRP A 159 47.54 28.21 30.47
CA TRP A 159 46.38 27.41 30.01
C TRP A 159 45.37 28.18 29.14
N SER A 160 45.71 29.37 28.65
CA SER A 160 44.74 30.28 28.02
C SER A 160 44.13 29.76 26.72
N ASN A 161 44.62 28.66 26.13
CA ASN A 161 44.11 28.10 24.88
C ASN A 161 44.32 26.58 24.77
N ILE A 162 43.96 25.82 25.80
CA ILE A 162 44.04 24.36 25.71
C ILE A 162 42.91 23.84 24.82
N SER A 163 43.27 22.92 23.92
CA SER A 163 42.30 22.13 23.18
C SER A 163 42.58 20.65 23.36
N ALA A 164 41.52 19.93 23.72
CA ALA A 164 41.47 18.48 23.64
C ALA A 164 41.06 18.09 22.23
N LYS A 165 41.83 17.21 21.58
CA LYS A 165 41.53 16.61 20.28
C LYS A 165 41.38 15.11 20.40
N CYS A 166 40.20 14.58 20.05
CA CYS A 166 40.01 13.15 19.81
C CYS A 166 40.11 12.87 18.31
N TYR A 167 40.75 11.76 17.95
CA TYR A 167 40.89 11.31 16.57
C TYR A 167 40.15 9.98 16.42
N LEU A 168 39.01 9.99 15.74
CA LEU A 168 38.29 8.77 15.39
C LEU A 168 38.62 8.40 13.96
N THR A 169 39.00 7.14 13.71
CA THR A 169 39.13 6.59 12.35
C THR A 169 38.10 5.50 12.14
N ILE A 170 37.09 5.79 11.33
CA ILE A 170 36.09 4.79 10.92
C ILE A 170 36.39 4.30 9.51
N LYS A 171 36.21 3.00 9.28
CA LYS A 171 36.28 2.37 7.97
C LYS A 171 34.92 1.79 7.64
N ASN A 172 34.44 2.15 6.46
CA ASN A 172 33.34 1.42 5.87
C ASN A 172 33.82 0.07 5.29
N ILE A 173 33.17 -1.03 5.68
CA ILE A 173 33.39 -2.37 5.15
C ILE A 173 32.15 -2.99 4.49
N GLY A 174 30.99 -2.31 4.53
CA GLY A 174 29.75 -2.77 3.87
C GLY A 174 29.29 -1.78 2.80
N GLY A 175 28.61 -2.25 1.74
CA GLY A 175 28.01 -1.42 0.69
C GLY A 175 28.92 -0.43 -0.08
N VAL A 176 28.36 0.14 -1.15
CA VAL A 176 29.00 1.16 -2.01
C VAL A 176 28.28 2.48 -1.80
N PHE A 177 28.84 3.35 -0.97
CA PHE A 177 28.23 4.64 -0.66
C PHE A 177 29.28 5.66 -0.24
N GLU A 178 28.84 6.91 -0.26
CA GLU A 178 29.64 8.06 0.13
C GLU A 178 29.02 8.69 1.39
N LEU A 179 29.84 8.87 2.42
CA LEU A 179 29.46 9.68 3.57
C LEU A 179 29.46 11.14 3.12
N ILE A 180 28.31 11.79 3.20
CA ILE A 180 28.16 13.20 2.83
C ILE A 180 28.52 14.07 4.01
N ASP A 181 27.96 13.74 5.17
CA ASP A 181 28.03 14.60 6.35
C ASP A 181 28.05 13.79 7.65
N ILE A 182 28.60 14.39 8.69
CA ILE A 182 28.60 13.87 10.05
C ILE A 182 28.12 14.97 10.99
N GLU A 183 26.96 14.78 11.57
CA GLU A 183 26.50 15.61 12.67
C GLU A 183 26.96 15.02 14.00
N VAL A 184 27.74 15.78 14.75
CA VAL A 184 28.22 15.39 16.08
C VAL A 184 27.30 16.00 17.13
N THR A 185 26.52 15.14 17.81
CA THR A 185 25.72 15.55 18.96
C THR A 185 26.46 15.18 20.23
N VAL A 186 26.80 16.20 21.03
CA VAL A 186 27.36 15.99 22.37
C VAL A 186 26.25 16.29 23.36
N THR A 187 25.82 15.30 24.12
CA THR A 187 24.91 15.51 25.25
C THR A 187 25.71 15.95 26.48
N PRO A 188 25.63 17.20 26.92
CA PRO A 188 26.44 17.69 28.03
C PRO A 188 25.95 17.07 29.34
N THR A 189 26.72 16.17 29.93
CA THR A 189 26.28 15.43 31.12
C THR A 189 26.43 16.19 32.44
N THR A 190 27.24 17.25 32.55
CA THR A 190 27.50 17.82 33.91
C THR A 190 27.90 19.29 34.04
N ILE A 191 28.25 20.03 32.98
CA ILE A 191 28.82 21.39 33.15
C ILE A 191 27.97 22.45 32.43
N ASN A 192 27.43 23.40 33.21
CA ASN A 192 26.65 24.56 32.76
C ASN A 192 27.52 25.64 32.07
N LYS A 193 28.50 25.23 31.25
CA LYS A 193 29.36 26.11 30.45
C LYS A 193 29.20 25.77 28.97
N LYS A 194 29.06 26.80 28.14
CA LYS A 194 29.00 26.65 26.68
C LYS A 194 30.34 26.12 26.18
N ILE A 195 30.36 24.85 25.79
CA ILE A 195 31.47 24.22 25.10
C ILE A 195 31.26 24.47 23.60
N LYS A 196 32.26 25.02 22.92
CA LYS A 196 32.28 25.03 21.45
C LYS A 196 33.05 23.80 21.01
N ALA A 197 32.32 22.81 20.52
CA ALA A 197 32.90 21.69 19.78
C ALA A 197 33.04 22.12 18.32
N HIS A 198 34.28 22.09 17.82
CA HIS A 198 34.54 22.13 16.38
C HIS A 198 34.95 20.75 15.93
N TRP A 199 34.41 20.29 14.82
CA TRP A 199 34.82 19.05 14.17
C TRP A 199 35.33 19.36 12.77
N THR A 200 36.31 18.59 12.33
CA THR A 200 36.75 18.56 10.94
C THR A 200 36.70 17.13 10.45
N LEU A 201 36.06 16.94 9.30
CA LEU A 201 36.04 15.67 8.60
C LEU A 201 37.17 15.65 7.58
N ASN A 202 38.20 14.85 7.84
CA ASN A 202 39.24 14.62 6.85
C ASN A 202 39.02 13.27 6.18
N ARG A 203 38.63 13.30 4.91
CA ARG A 203 38.49 12.12 4.07
C ARG A 203 39.87 11.67 3.62
N ASN A 204 40.33 10.53 4.12
CA ASN A 204 41.58 9.93 3.67
C ASN A 204 41.27 8.63 2.92
N ILE A 205 41.55 8.61 1.62
CA ILE A 205 41.44 7.39 0.81
C ILE A 205 42.79 6.69 0.90
N LYS A 206 42.91 5.71 1.81
CA LYS A 206 44.09 4.85 1.90
C LYS A 206 43.71 3.43 1.50
N GLN A 207 44.52 2.81 0.64
CA GLN A 207 44.48 1.36 0.38
C GLN A 207 43.05 0.80 0.10
N GLY A 208 42.25 1.52 -0.69
CA GLY A 208 40.94 1.05 -1.12
C GLY A 208 39.81 1.21 -0.10
N PHE A 209 40.02 1.94 1.00
CA PHE A 209 38.95 2.30 1.94
C PHE A 209 38.90 3.79 2.22
N ILE A 210 37.71 4.28 2.56
CA ILE A 210 37.52 5.65 3.01
C ILE A 210 37.64 5.65 4.54
N ALA A 211 38.69 6.30 5.02
CA ALA A 211 38.87 6.61 6.42
C ALA A 211 38.40 8.04 6.68
N TYR A 212 37.60 8.23 7.71
CA TYR A 212 37.18 9.54 8.17
C TYR A 212 37.88 9.81 9.49
N SER A 213 38.69 10.87 9.52
CA SER A 213 39.30 11.38 10.75
C SER A 213 38.41 12.47 11.31
N ILE A 214 37.79 12.22 12.46
CA ILE A 214 36.99 13.23 13.19
C ILE A 214 37.90 13.84 14.24
N VAL A 215 38.11 15.16 14.17
CA VAL A 215 38.88 15.90 15.17
C VAL A 215 37.96 16.78 16.00
N LEU A 216 37.54 16.32 17.17
CA LEU A 216 36.75 17.16 18.07
C LEU A 216 37.67 18.10 18.84
N THR A 217 37.47 19.41 18.73
CA THR A 217 38.24 20.41 19.49
C THR A 217 37.36 21.00 20.58
N LEU A 218 37.66 20.72 21.85
CA LEU A 218 37.02 21.39 22.98
C LEU A 218 37.75 22.70 23.28
N ARG A 219 37.09 23.85 23.06
CA ARG A 219 37.62 25.17 23.49
C ARG A 219 36.77 25.75 24.62
N ASN A 220 37.41 26.07 25.74
CA ASN A 220 36.81 26.88 26.80
C ASN A 220 37.91 27.67 27.55
N ASN A 221 37.51 28.73 28.26
CA ASN A 221 38.35 29.38 29.25
C ASN A 221 38.46 28.47 30.49
N PHE A 222 39.26 27.40 30.37
CA PHE A 222 39.50 26.41 31.42
C PHE A 222 40.46 26.90 32.51
N GLN A 223 40.65 28.21 32.67
CA GLN A 223 41.59 28.83 33.62
C GLN A 223 41.37 28.38 35.08
N THR A 224 40.21 27.81 35.40
CA THR A 224 39.82 27.37 36.76
C THR A 224 39.81 25.86 36.95
N LEU A 225 40.03 25.05 35.92
CA LEU A 225 39.93 23.58 36.01
C LEU A 225 41.32 22.98 36.22
N SER A 226 41.44 22.03 37.16
CA SER A 226 42.69 21.30 37.34
C SER A 226 42.96 20.40 36.13
N PRO A 227 44.23 20.03 35.84
CA PRO A 227 44.55 19.14 34.74
C PRO A 227 43.80 17.79 34.81
N LYS A 228 43.64 17.25 36.01
CA LYS A 228 42.93 15.99 36.25
C LYS A 228 41.44 16.12 35.94
N ASP A 229 40.83 17.23 36.36
CA ASP A 229 39.41 17.48 36.07
C ASP A 229 39.19 17.72 34.57
N PHE A 230 40.13 18.38 33.89
CA PHE A 230 40.06 18.59 32.44
C PHE A 230 40.16 17.27 31.66
N ILE A 231 41.05 16.35 32.07
CA ILE A 231 41.17 15.02 31.47
C ILE A 231 39.89 14.23 31.69
N THR A 232 39.43 14.13 32.95
CA THR A 232 38.21 13.39 33.32
C THR A 232 36.99 13.96 32.59
N PHE A 233 36.89 15.28 32.49
CA PHE A 233 35.84 15.96 31.73
C PHE A 233 35.92 15.64 30.24
N SER A 234 37.12 15.66 29.66
CA SER A 234 37.32 15.34 28.26
C SER A 234 36.90 13.91 27.98
N GLU A 235 37.38 12.94 28.76
CA GLU A 235 37.02 11.52 28.66
C GLU A 235 35.51 11.29 28.73
N ASN A 236 34.83 11.88 29.73
CA ASN A 236 33.38 11.78 29.87
C ASN A 236 32.64 12.45 28.70
N THR A 237 33.13 13.59 28.23
CA THR A 237 32.53 14.27 27.07
C THR A 237 32.67 13.42 25.81
N PHE A 238 33.79 12.71 25.67
CA PHE A 238 34.07 11.82 24.55
C PHE A 238 33.25 10.53 24.58
N SER A 239 32.98 9.97 25.77
CA SER A 239 32.09 8.80 25.89
C SER A 239 30.63 9.12 25.58
N ASP A 240 30.21 10.37 25.76
CA ASP A 240 28.83 10.81 25.52
C ASP A 240 28.60 11.35 24.09
N ILE A 241 29.54 11.12 23.17
CA ILE A 241 29.40 11.57 21.78
C ILE A 241 28.49 10.62 21.01
N ILE A 242 27.48 11.21 20.40
CA ILE A 242 26.63 10.57 19.41
C ILE A 242 27.02 11.11 18.04
N LEU A 243 27.41 10.21 17.14
CA LEU A 243 27.73 10.55 15.77
C LEU A 243 26.55 10.17 14.88
N ASN A 244 25.87 11.17 14.31
CA ASN A 244 24.85 10.96 13.30
C ASN A 244 25.52 11.09 11.92
N PHE A 245 25.44 10.04 11.14
CA PHE A 245 26.01 9.98 9.81
C PHE A 245 24.91 10.10 8.77
N GLN A 246 25.13 10.96 7.78
CA GLN A 246 24.26 11.08 6.61
C GLN A 246 24.94 10.43 5.41
N TYR A 247 24.31 9.40 4.85
CA TYR A 247 24.81 8.66 3.69
C TYR A 247 23.96 8.88 2.48
N GLN A 248 24.59 8.91 1.31
CA GLN A 248 23.91 8.79 0.03
C GLN A 248 24.37 7.53 -0.69
N TYR A 249 23.39 6.76 -1.19
CA TYR A 249 23.68 5.63 -2.05
C TYR A 249 24.13 6.13 -3.41
N ALA A 250 25.15 5.50 -4.00
CA ALA A 250 25.76 5.92 -5.25
C ALA A 250 24.74 6.13 -6.40
N ASP A 251 23.66 5.37 -6.39
CA ASP A 251 22.67 5.34 -7.47
C ASP A 251 21.39 6.13 -7.16
N THR A 252 21.30 6.80 -6.00
CA THR A 252 20.04 7.45 -5.56
C THR A 252 20.28 8.85 -5.00
N SER A 253 19.25 9.70 -5.10
CA SER A 253 19.20 10.98 -4.37
C SER A 253 18.76 10.84 -2.92
N SER A 254 18.34 9.64 -2.50
CA SER A 254 17.95 9.39 -1.11
C SER A 254 19.17 9.36 -0.20
N SER A 255 19.05 10.05 0.93
CA SER A 255 19.99 9.91 2.03
C SER A 255 19.33 9.25 3.23
N ASP A 256 20.10 8.41 3.92
CA ASP A 256 19.69 7.77 5.17
C ASP A 256 20.54 8.33 6.32
N LEU A 257 19.91 8.51 7.47
CA LEU A 257 20.55 8.94 8.70
C LEU A 257 20.81 7.71 9.59
N TYR A 258 22.06 7.55 10.03
CA TYR A 258 22.43 6.49 10.96
C TYR A 258 23.04 7.10 12.20
N GLN A 259 22.73 6.53 13.34
CA GLN A 259 23.33 6.91 14.61
C GLN A 259 24.35 5.86 15.02
N LEU A 260 25.55 6.32 15.31
CA LEU A 260 26.57 5.55 16.00
C LEU A 260 26.66 6.06 17.42
N LYS A 261 26.27 5.20 18.33
CA LYS A 261 26.58 5.39 19.74
C LYS A 261 27.94 4.76 20.01
N VAL A 262 28.86 5.57 20.53
CA VAL A 262 30.16 5.10 20.98
C VAL A 262 29.95 4.48 22.37
N ASP A 263 29.74 3.16 22.43
CA ASP A 263 29.69 2.42 23.68
C ASP A 263 30.94 1.52 23.75
N ASN A 264 31.59 1.50 24.93
CA ASN A 264 33.03 1.33 25.12
C ASN A 264 33.76 0.16 24.41
N GLU A 265 33.09 -0.79 23.76
CA GLU A 265 33.72 -1.90 23.00
C GLU A 265 32.89 -2.40 21.78
N VAL A 266 31.63 -1.99 21.60
CA VAL A 266 30.75 -2.50 20.53
C VAL A 266 29.94 -1.36 19.93
N PHE A 267 30.11 -1.16 18.63
CA PHE A 267 29.42 -0.13 17.87
C PHE A 267 28.20 -0.72 17.16
N ALA A 268 27.00 -0.38 17.62
CA ALA A 268 25.77 -0.66 16.90
C ALA A 268 25.37 0.58 16.08
N LEU A 269 25.22 0.41 14.77
CA LEU A 269 24.54 1.40 13.94
C LEU A 269 23.05 1.17 14.01
N GLU A 270 22.35 2.15 14.54
CA GLU A 270 20.89 2.19 14.49
C GLU A 270 20.48 3.17 13.39
N LYS A 271 19.67 2.70 12.44
CA LYS A 271 19.04 3.59 11.47
C LYS A 271 17.99 4.41 12.22
N LEU A 272 18.10 5.73 12.11
CA LEU A 272 17.06 6.63 12.61
C LEU A 272 15.91 6.61 11.59
N MET A 273 14.71 6.24 12.04
CA MET A 273 13.49 6.20 11.22
C MET A 273 13.03 7.61 10.84
#